data_AF-A0A1Q7CZS2-F1
#
_entry.id   AF-A0A1Q7CZS2-F1
#
_cell.length_a   1.000
_cell.length_b   1.000
_cell.length_c   1.000
_cell.angle_alpha   90.00
_cell.angle_beta   90.00
_cell.angle_gamma   90.00
#
_symmetry.space_group_name_H-M   'P 1'
#
loop_
_entity.id
_entity.type
_entity.pdbx_description
1 polymer ?
#
loop_
_entity_poly.entity_id
_entity_poly.type
_entity_poly.pdbx_seq_one_letter_code
_entity_poly.pdbx_strand_id
1 'polypeptide(L)'
;MSKDSFRRELNDAFDRISGSPSSDLPDRVRSSLVDGRERRGPVWVAGLAAALIAVLVVGTLIVIGPLSHRQPVVPGVTASPTPSASPSPSPSPTDNLPAFTCAGQGALSGTQTVQTAYVDAIRTGRNAGYDRIVIEFKNGEPVSVDLKPQSNAKFTQGASGQSVQLLGSNGLLVVIHGSDEHTSYSGPYDFKTGYTGLLEARQMEDFEGTVQWGLGLSAPACYRAFFLTNPSRLVIDIQTTS
;
A
#
# COMPACT_ATOMS: atom_id res chain seq x y z
N MET A 1 -34.55 -22.96 -47.25
CA MET A 1 -33.18 -22.41 -47.27
C MET A 1 -32.22 -23.49 -46.81
N SER A 2 -31.20 -23.83 -47.60
CA SER A 2 -30.21 -24.86 -47.22
C SER A 2 -29.19 -24.29 -46.25
N LYS A 3 -28.65 -25.10 -45.32
CA LYS A 3 -27.58 -24.69 -44.39
C LYS A 3 -26.36 -24.09 -45.11
N ASP A 4 -26.14 -24.49 -46.37
CA ASP A 4 -25.02 -24.03 -47.19
C ASP A 4 -25.24 -22.66 -47.83
N SER A 5 -26.49 -22.20 -47.99
CA SER A 5 -26.76 -20.83 -48.44
C SER A 5 -26.54 -19.84 -47.29
N PHE A 6 -27.02 -20.20 -46.10
CA PHE A 6 -26.88 -19.37 -44.90
C PHE A 6 -25.42 -19.19 -44.46
N ARG A 7 -24.60 -20.23 -44.56
CA ARG A 7 -23.15 -20.15 -44.27
C ARG A 7 -22.40 -19.23 -45.23
N ARG A 8 -22.76 -19.22 -46.51
CA ARG A 8 -22.13 -18.34 -47.50
C ARG A 8 -22.51 -16.88 -47.28
N GLU A 9 -23.77 -16.64 -46.95
CA GLU A 9 -24.29 -15.28 -46.67
C GLU A 9 -23.66 -14.69 -45.40
N LEU A 10 -23.41 -15.51 -44.37
CA LEU A 10 -22.70 -15.08 -43.17
C LEU A 10 -21.24 -14.72 -43.43
N ASN A 11 -20.53 -15.51 -44.25
CA ASN A 11 -19.14 -15.21 -44.59
C ASN A 11 -19.03 -13.92 -45.42
N ASP A 12 -19.91 -13.72 -46.41
CA ASP A 12 -19.94 -12.49 -47.20
C ASP A 12 -20.30 -11.24 -46.36
N ALA A 13 -21.18 -11.40 -45.37
CA ALA A 13 -21.50 -10.33 -44.43
C ALA A 13 -20.31 -9.98 -43.53
N PHE A 14 -19.52 -10.97 -43.11
CA PHE A 14 -18.33 -10.77 -42.28
C PHE A 14 -17.22 -10.03 -43.04
N ASP A 15 -17.00 -10.38 -44.30
CA ASP A 15 -15.98 -9.75 -45.15
C ASP A 15 -16.34 -8.30 -45.52
N ARG A 16 -17.64 -7.97 -45.60
CA ARG A 16 -18.10 -6.58 -45.82
C ARG A 16 -17.95 -5.68 -44.58
N ILE A 17 -18.06 -6.24 -43.38
CA ILE A 17 -17.96 -5.47 -42.12
C ILE A 17 -16.50 -5.28 -41.71
N SER A 18 -15.63 -6.23 -42.02
CA SER A 18 -14.24 -6.23 -41.54
C SER A 18 -13.30 -5.27 -42.28
N GLY A 19 -13.67 -4.80 -43.48
CA GLY A 19 -12.85 -3.88 -44.28
C GLY A 19 -11.53 -4.51 -44.74
N SER A 20 -11.04 -4.12 -45.91
CA SER A 20 -9.75 -4.63 -46.39
C SER A 20 -8.62 -4.11 -45.49
N PRO A 21 -7.70 -4.96 -45.01
CA PRO A 21 -6.59 -4.50 -44.18
C PRO A 21 -5.73 -3.50 -44.95
N SER A 22 -5.53 -2.32 -44.36
CA SER A 22 -4.71 -1.25 -44.93
C SER A 22 -3.29 -1.76 -45.20
N SER A 23 -2.84 -1.69 -46.46
CA SER A 23 -1.50 -2.13 -46.91
C SER A 23 -0.34 -1.27 -46.39
N ASP A 24 -0.62 -0.28 -45.54
CA ASP A 24 0.33 0.73 -45.05
C ASP A 24 0.97 0.36 -43.68
N LEU A 25 0.53 -0.77 -43.09
CA LEU A 25 1.05 -1.31 -41.83
C LEU A 25 2.53 -1.75 -41.88
N PRO A 26 3.05 -2.37 -42.96
CA PRO A 26 4.45 -2.77 -43.03
C PRO A 26 5.42 -1.58 -43.02
N ASP A 27 5.01 -0.46 -43.63
CA ASP A 27 5.86 0.73 -43.77
C ASP A 27 5.91 1.56 -42.48
N ARG A 28 4.82 1.56 -41.70
CA ARG A 28 4.79 2.14 -40.35
C ARG A 28 5.67 1.40 -39.34
N VAL A 29 5.80 0.08 -39.47
CA VAL A 29 6.69 -0.73 -38.60
C VAL A 29 8.16 -0.55 -38.98
N ARG A 30 8.47 -0.28 -40.25
CA ARG A 30 9.85 -0.02 -40.68
C ARG A 30 10.35 1.37 -40.27
N SER A 31 9.49 2.38 -40.26
CA SER A 31 9.88 3.74 -39.80
C SER A 31 10.18 3.78 -38.30
N SER A 32 9.44 3.05 -37.46
CA SER A 32 9.67 3.04 -36.00
C SER A 32 10.95 2.31 -35.56
N LEU A 33 11.55 1.47 -36.42
CA LEU A 33 12.83 0.81 -36.15
C LEU A 33 14.05 1.63 -36.55
N VAL A 34 13.88 2.65 -37.39
CA VAL A 34 14.99 3.53 -37.84
C VAL A 34 15.21 4.70 -36.86
N ASP A 35 14.17 5.20 -36.20
CA ASP A 35 14.28 6.26 -35.19
C ASP A 35 14.84 5.80 -33.83
N GLY A 36 14.94 4.50 -33.58
CA GLY A 36 15.39 3.92 -32.30
C GLY A 36 16.91 3.87 -32.10
N ARG A 37 17.73 4.27 -33.08
CA ARG A 37 19.19 4.04 -33.04
C ARG A 37 20.06 5.29 -32.88
N GLU A 38 19.49 6.50 -32.85
CA GLU A 38 20.27 7.74 -32.70
C GLU A 38 19.83 8.62 -31.52
N ARG A 39 19.87 8.11 -30.29
CA ARG A 39 20.05 8.95 -29.08
C ARG A 39 20.88 8.23 -28.00
N ARG A 40 22.11 7.86 -28.34
CA ARG A 40 23.16 7.57 -27.36
C ARG A 40 24.21 8.69 -27.42
N GLY A 41 23.89 9.81 -26.79
CA GLY A 41 24.85 10.87 -26.46
C GLY A 41 25.52 10.58 -25.11
N PRO A 42 26.80 10.94 -24.91
CA PRO A 42 27.55 10.61 -23.71
C PRO A 42 27.20 11.57 -22.56
N VAL A 43 26.21 11.21 -21.74
CA VAL A 43 25.97 11.86 -20.43
C VAL A 43 26.95 11.28 -19.40
N TRP A 44 28.24 11.55 -19.57
CA TRP A 44 29.29 11.23 -18.58
C TRP A 44 29.98 12.47 -18.00
N VAL A 45 29.50 13.68 -18.34
CA VAL A 45 30.15 14.94 -17.93
C VAL A 45 29.33 15.74 -16.90
N ALA A 46 28.10 15.34 -16.58
CA ALA A 46 27.28 16.02 -15.57
C ALA A 46 27.49 15.54 -14.12
N GLY A 47 28.45 14.63 -13.87
CA GLY A 47 28.76 14.10 -12.53
C GLY A 47 29.84 14.87 -11.76
N LEU A 48 30.63 15.72 -12.43
CA LEU A 48 31.80 16.38 -11.82
C LEU A 48 31.55 17.79 -11.29
N ALA A 49 30.37 18.38 -11.55
CA ALA A 49 30.03 19.73 -11.06
C ALA A 49 29.33 19.73 -9.68
N ALA A 50 28.67 18.62 -9.29
CA ALA A 50 27.96 18.53 -8.01
C ALA A 50 28.90 18.22 -6.83
N ALA A 51 30.06 17.61 -7.07
CA ALA A 51 31.03 17.26 -6.02
C ALA A 51 31.86 18.46 -5.53
N LEU A 52 31.94 19.56 -6.29
CA LEU A 52 32.70 20.77 -5.91
C LEU A 52 31.91 21.74 -5.03
N ILE A 53 30.58 21.62 -4.96
CA ILE A 53 29.73 22.46 -4.09
C ILE A 53 29.62 21.87 -2.67
N ALA A 54 29.72 20.54 -2.53
CA ALA A 54 29.65 19.87 -1.22
C ALA A 54 30.91 20.05 -0.34
N VAL A 55 32.08 20.33 -0.93
CA VAL A 55 33.35 20.50 -0.18
C VAL A 55 33.55 21.93 0.34
N LEU A 56 32.85 22.93 -0.19
CA LEU A 56 32.97 24.33 0.24
C LEU A 56 32.06 24.72 1.42
N VAL A 57 31.06 23.92 1.79
CA VAL A 57 30.12 24.22 2.90
C VAL A 57 30.54 23.58 4.23
N VAL A 58 31.44 22.59 4.22
CA VAL A 58 31.93 21.91 5.44
C VAL A 58 33.24 22.52 5.99
N GLY A 59 33.86 23.46 5.25
CA GLY A 59 35.18 24.02 5.56
C GLY A 59 35.23 25.36 6.32
N THR A 60 34.11 25.99 6.66
CA THR A 60 34.08 27.38 7.21
C THR A 60 33.54 27.54 8.64
N LEU A 61 33.38 26.46 9.40
CA LEU A 61 32.96 26.54 10.82
C LEU A 61 33.98 25.92 11.82
N ILE A 62 35.28 26.07 11.55
CA ILE A 62 36.33 25.75 12.51
C ILE A 62 37.38 26.87 12.54
N VAL A 63 37.00 28.08 12.94
CA VAL A 63 37.93 29.03 13.57
C VAL A 63 37.12 29.99 14.47
N ILE A 64 37.37 29.89 15.78
CA ILE A 64 37.41 30.94 16.82
C ILE A 64 36.96 30.29 18.15
N GLY A 65 37.96 29.95 18.96
CA GLY A 65 37.81 29.59 20.37
C GLY A 65 37.57 30.82 21.27
N PRO A 66 37.67 30.67 22.59
CA PRO A 66 36.57 30.93 23.50
C PRO A 66 36.65 32.30 24.18
N LEU A 67 35.49 32.90 24.47
CA LEU A 67 35.39 33.99 25.44
C LEU A 67 34.49 33.58 26.60
N SER A 68 35.15 33.34 27.71
CA SER A 68 34.61 33.23 29.06
C SER A 68 33.61 34.35 29.35
N HIS A 69 32.35 33.98 29.58
CA HIS A 69 31.40 34.82 30.30
C HIS A 69 31.01 34.12 31.59
N ARG A 70 31.69 34.52 32.67
CA ARG A 70 31.22 34.28 34.03
C ARG A 70 29.99 35.13 34.24
N GLN A 71 28.86 34.52 34.56
CA GLN A 71 27.73 35.20 35.19
C GLN A 71 27.38 34.54 36.52
N PRO A 72 26.80 35.32 37.46
CA PRO A 72 26.86 35.06 38.88
C PRO A 72 25.84 34.00 39.32
N VAL A 73 26.23 33.20 40.31
CA VAL A 73 25.32 32.37 41.09
C VAL A 73 24.41 33.30 41.90
N VAL A 74 23.10 33.20 41.67
CA VAL A 74 22.07 33.70 42.57
C VAL A 74 21.32 32.47 43.12
N PRO A 75 21.22 32.26 44.44
CA PRO A 75 20.49 31.12 44.98
C PRO A 75 19.00 31.43 45.17
N GLY A 76 18.18 30.44 44.85
CA GLY A 76 16.95 30.14 45.59
C GLY A 76 15.66 30.72 45.04
N VAL A 77 14.90 29.88 44.32
CA VAL A 77 13.46 29.77 44.56
C VAL A 77 13.03 28.32 44.34
N THR A 78 12.60 27.69 45.43
CA THR A 78 11.95 26.37 45.46
C THR A 78 10.68 26.42 44.62
N ALA A 79 10.65 25.71 43.49
CA ALA A 79 9.42 25.47 42.74
C ALA A 79 8.67 24.28 43.35
N SER A 80 7.45 24.56 43.78
CA SER A 80 6.47 23.59 44.30
C SER A 80 6.06 22.58 43.22
N PRO A 81 5.81 21.28 43.54
CA PRO A 81 5.41 20.31 42.53
C PRO A 81 3.94 20.54 42.12
N THR A 82 3.73 20.90 40.88
CA THR A 82 2.39 20.91 40.25
C THR A 82 1.92 19.46 40.08
N PRO A 83 0.71 19.07 40.50
CA PRO A 83 0.23 17.71 40.33
C PRO A 83 0.06 17.38 38.84
N SER A 84 0.71 16.30 38.44
CA SER A 84 0.60 15.65 37.13
C SER A 84 -0.87 15.28 36.88
N ALA A 85 -1.47 15.84 35.84
CA ALA A 85 -2.78 15.41 35.37
C ALA A 85 -2.70 13.93 34.97
N SER A 86 -3.50 13.09 35.63
CA SER A 86 -3.70 11.69 35.33
C SER A 86 -4.20 11.54 33.88
N PRO A 87 -3.73 10.56 33.09
CA PRO A 87 -4.33 10.28 31.79
C PRO A 87 -5.80 9.91 31.99
N SER A 88 -6.69 10.63 31.33
CA SER A 88 -8.10 10.27 31.23
C SER A 88 -8.20 8.91 30.53
N PRO A 89 -8.91 7.91 31.07
CA PRO A 89 -9.14 6.67 30.37
C PRO A 89 -9.91 6.95 29.09
N SER A 90 -9.29 6.68 27.93
CA SER A 90 -10.01 6.59 26.67
C SER A 90 -10.99 5.42 26.77
N PRO A 91 -12.28 5.57 26.41
CA PRO A 91 -13.20 4.45 26.40
C PRO A 91 -12.71 3.41 25.38
N SER A 92 -12.42 2.20 25.85
CA SER A 92 -12.23 1.03 24.99
C SER A 92 -13.60 0.54 24.54
N PRO A 93 -13.94 0.54 23.24
CA PRO A 93 -15.15 -0.13 22.79
C PRO A 93 -14.89 -1.63 22.79
N THR A 94 -15.19 -2.32 23.90
CA THR A 94 -15.02 -3.79 24.00
C THR A 94 -16.29 -4.59 23.78
N ASP A 95 -17.46 -4.00 23.53
CA ASP A 95 -18.69 -4.75 23.78
C ASP A 95 -19.38 -5.40 22.57
N ASN A 96 -18.86 -5.28 21.34
CA ASN A 96 -19.34 -6.15 20.25
C ASN A 96 -18.40 -6.21 19.03
N LEU A 97 -17.26 -6.89 19.16
CA LEU A 97 -16.42 -7.17 17.98
C LEU A 97 -17.04 -8.33 17.16
N PRO A 98 -16.95 -8.29 15.82
CA PRO A 98 -17.37 -9.43 15.00
C PRO A 98 -16.68 -10.72 15.42
N ALA A 99 -17.38 -11.84 15.27
CA ALA A 99 -16.79 -13.16 15.45
C ALA A 99 -15.72 -13.43 14.38
N PHE A 100 -14.75 -14.29 14.71
CA PHE A 100 -13.82 -14.80 13.71
C PHE A 100 -14.54 -15.70 12.72
N THR A 101 -14.25 -15.53 11.43
CA THR A 101 -14.69 -16.40 10.34
C THR A 101 -13.49 -17.10 9.73
N CYS A 102 -13.63 -18.39 9.43
CA CYS A 102 -12.54 -19.21 8.89
C CYS A 102 -12.80 -19.56 7.43
N ALA A 103 -11.78 -19.39 6.58
CA ALA A 103 -11.77 -19.74 5.15
C ALA A 103 -12.86 -19.08 4.27
N GLY A 104 -13.78 -18.31 4.86
CA GLY A 104 -14.83 -17.58 4.15
C GLY A 104 -14.35 -16.27 3.54
N GLN A 105 -14.88 -15.93 2.38
CA GLN A 105 -14.76 -14.59 1.83
C GLN A 105 -15.52 -13.61 2.73
N GLY A 106 -14.98 -12.41 2.87
CA GLY A 106 -15.56 -11.34 3.68
C GLY A 106 -15.71 -10.07 2.85
N ALA A 107 -16.71 -9.27 3.20
CA ALA A 107 -16.90 -7.94 2.64
C ALA A 107 -17.30 -6.96 3.74
N LEU A 108 -16.76 -5.75 3.69
CA LEU A 108 -17.15 -4.63 4.53
C LEU A 108 -17.56 -3.47 3.63
N SER A 109 -18.59 -2.74 4.06
CA SER A 109 -18.95 -1.45 3.46
C SER A 109 -18.66 -0.35 4.47
N GLY A 110 -18.04 0.73 4.01
CA GLY A 110 -17.89 1.93 4.83
C GLY A 110 -19.26 2.56 5.12
N THR A 111 -19.39 3.18 6.29
CA THR A 111 -20.57 3.92 6.72
C THR A 111 -20.40 5.44 6.53
N GLN A 112 -19.16 5.92 6.57
CA GLN A 112 -18.79 7.33 6.35
C GLN A 112 -17.79 7.41 5.20
N THR A 113 -18.28 7.06 4.01
CA THR A 113 -17.43 6.91 2.83
C THR A 113 -17.08 8.23 2.18
N VAL A 114 -15.89 8.28 1.60
CA VAL A 114 -15.45 9.33 0.68
C VAL A 114 -15.20 8.73 -0.71
N GLN A 115 -15.12 9.57 -1.74
CA GLN A 115 -14.85 9.10 -3.10
C GLN A 115 -13.50 8.38 -3.20
N THR A 116 -12.49 8.91 -2.51
CA THR A 116 -11.16 8.31 -2.40
C THR A 116 -10.66 8.47 -0.98
N ALA A 117 -10.54 7.37 -0.26
CA ALA A 117 -9.96 7.32 1.07
C ALA A 117 -8.43 7.25 0.96
N TYR A 118 -7.73 8.20 1.59
CA TYR A 118 -6.27 8.23 1.59
C TYR A 118 -5.74 7.42 2.75
N VAL A 119 -4.96 6.37 2.47
CA VAL A 119 -4.22 5.66 3.52
C VAL A 119 -3.20 6.62 4.13
N ASP A 120 -3.20 6.75 5.45
CA ASP A 120 -2.33 7.66 6.20
C ASP A 120 -1.27 6.89 6.97
N ALA A 121 -1.64 5.76 7.57
CA ALA A 121 -0.74 4.93 8.34
C ALA A 121 -1.16 3.45 8.29
N ILE A 122 -0.16 2.57 8.31
CA ILE A 122 -0.35 1.13 8.46
C ILE A 122 0.45 0.68 9.68
N ARG A 123 -0.21 -0.07 10.57
CA ARG A 123 0.40 -0.57 11.80
C ARG A 123 0.08 -2.04 11.98
N THR A 124 1.07 -2.82 12.37
CA THR A 124 0.90 -4.22 12.77
C THR A 124 1.13 -4.38 14.27
N GLY A 125 0.49 -5.35 14.89
CA GLY A 125 0.73 -5.66 16.30
C GLY A 125 0.33 -7.08 16.70
N ARG A 126 1.06 -7.63 17.67
CA ARG A 126 0.75 -8.91 18.30
C ARG A 126 -0.14 -8.69 19.51
N ASN A 127 -1.20 -9.48 19.65
CA ASN A 127 -2.10 -9.46 20.80
C ASN A 127 -2.31 -10.88 21.34
N ALA A 128 -2.96 -11.00 22.50
CA ALA A 128 -3.33 -12.30 23.04
C ALA A 128 -4.43 -12.93 22.16
N GLY A 129 -4.11 -14.06 21.52
CA GLY A 129 -5.06 -14.82 20.69
C GLY A 129 -5.27 -14.31 19.26
N TYR A 130 -4.64 -13.20 18.87
CA TYR A 130 -4.66 -12.71 17.50
C TYR A 130 -3.50 -11.76 17.18
N ASP A 131 -3.13 -11.69 15.92
CA ASP A 131 -2.31 -10.61 15.36
C ASP A 131 -3.20 -9.61 14.64
N ARG A 132 -2.77 -8.36 14.54
CA ARG A 132 -3.57 -7.27 13.96
C ARG A 132 -2.77 -6.53 12.91
N ILE A 133 -3.44 -6.17 11.83
CA ILE A 133 -3.06 -5.07 10.94
C ILE A 133 -4.16 -4.01 10.98
N VAL A 134 -3.74 -2.75 11.02
CA VAL A 134 -4.62 -1.58 10.99
C VAL A 134 -4.18 -0.70 9.82
N ILE A 135 -5.13 -0.35 8.97
CA ILE A 135 -4.98 0.62 7.89
C ILE A 135 -5.80 1.85 8.27
N GLU A 136 -5.12 2.93 8.62
CA GLU A 136 -5.70 4.22 9.01
C GLU A 136 -5.90 5.09 7.77
N PHE A 137 -7.04 5.76 7.70
CA PHE A 137 -7.41 6.64 6.59
C PHE A 137 -7.52 8.09 7.06
N LYS A 138 -6.99 9.00 6.25
CA LYS A 138 -6.86 10.43 6.59
C LYS A 138 -8.17 11.20 6.55
N ASN A 139 -9.04 10.86 5.60
CA ASN A 139 -10.15 11.71 5.18
C ASN A 139 -11.52 11.02 5.19
N GLY A 140 -11.61 9.74 5.55
CA GLY A 140 -12.87 8.99 5.61
C GLY A 140 -12.67 7.50 5.38
N GLU A 141 -13.75 6.73 5.38
CA GLU A 141 -13.70 5.31 5.07
C GLU A 141 -13.69 5.07 3.54
N PRO A 142 -13.04 3.99 3.05
CA PRO A 142 -13.17 3.55 1.66
C PRO A 142 -14.58 3.06 1.36
N VAL A 143 -14.93 2.94 0.07
CA VAL A 143 -16.27 2.53 -0.38
C VAL A 143 -16.60 1.12 0.11
N SER A 144 -15.69 0.18 -0.13
CA SER A 144 -15.84 -1.21 0.29
C SER A 144 -14.48 -1.89 0.43
N VAL A 145 -14.46 -3.00 1.16
CA VAL A 145 -13.29 -3.85 1.35
C VAL A 145 -13.68 -5.30 1.13
N ASP A 146 -12.98 -6.01 0.25
CA ASP A 146 -13.08 -7.46 0.11
C ASP A 146 -11.92 -8.15 0.82
N LEU A 147 -12.21 -9.28 1.47
CA LEU A 147 -11.25 -10.12 2.17
C LEU A 147 -11.31 -11.52 1.56
N LYS A 148 -10.24 -11.91 0.87
CA LYS A 148 -10.19 -13.12 0.06
C LYS A 148 -9.13 -14.09 0.56
N PRO A 149 -9.50 -15.10 1.39
CA PRO A 149 -8.58 -16.14 1.79
C PRO A 149 -8.00 -16.91 0.60
N GLN A 150 -6.73 -17.29 0.72
CA GLN A 150 -5.99 -18.05 -0.26
C GLN A 150 -5.36 -19.29 0.39
N SER A 151 -5.30 -20.39 -0.37
CA SER A 151 -4.70 -21.65 0.07
C SER A 151 -3.18 -21.64 0.10
N ASN A 152 -2.55 -20.55 -0.36
CA ASN A 152 -1.11 -20.32 -0.32
C ASN A 152 -0.83 -18.83 -0.12
N ALA A 153 0.41 -18.48 0.23
CA ALA A 153 0.87 -17.09 0.40
C ALA A 153 1.45 -16.49 -0.90
N LYS A 154 0.94 -16.91 -2.07
CA LYS A 154 1.38 -16.41 -3.38
C LYS A 154 0.33 -15.48 -3.97
N PHE A 155 0.75 -14.27 -4.27
CA PHE A 155 -0.08 -13.19 -4.78
C PHE A 155 0.41 -12.73 -6.16
N THR A 156 -0.43 -11.96 -6.85
CA THR A 156 -0.09 -11.30 -8.11
C THR A 156 0.03 -9.80 -7.85
N GLN A 157 1.15 -9.21 -8.23
CA GLN A 157 1.39 -7.78 -8.12
C GLN A 157 0.83 -7.06 -9.35
N GLY A 158 -0.04 -6.08 -9.11
CA GLY A 158 -1.00 -5.48 -10.05
C GLY A 158 -0.68 -5.51 -11.56
N ALA A 159 -0.40 -4.35 -12.16
CA ALA A 159 -0.24 -4.23 -13.60
C ALA A 159 0.97 -5.01 -14.17
N SER A 160 1.97 -5.34 -13.34
CA SER A 160 3.11 -6.14 -13.79
C SER A 160 2.76 -7.62 -13.99
N GLY A 161 1.68 -8.10 -13.35
CA GLY A 161 1.29 -9.51 -13.32
C GLY A 161 2.32 -10.41 -12.62
N GLN A 162 3.31 -9.84 -11.93
CA GLN A 162 4.39 -10.61 -11.33
C GLN A 162 3.88 -11.39 -10.12
N SER A 163 4.27 -12.66 -10.04
CA SER A 163 3.96 -13.48 -8.88
C SER A 163 4.91 -13.15 -7.73
N VAL A 164 4.34 -12.84 -6.56
CA VAL A 164 5.05 -12.54 -5.33
C VAL A 164 4.72 -13.60 -4.28
N GLN A 165 5.77 -14.22 -3.72
CA GLN A 165 5.64 -15.18 -2.62
C GLN A 165 5.91 -14.45 -1.29
N LEU A 166 4.91 -14.38 -0.42
CA LEU A 166 5.05 -13.87 0.94
C LEU A 166 5.45 -15.00 1.90
N LEU A 167 5.92 -14.64 3.10
CA LEU A 167 6.12 -15.58 4.20
C LEU A 167 4.80 -16.22 4.62
N GLY A 168 4.84 -17.52 4.92
CA GLY A 168 3.69 -18.29 5.38
C GLY A 168 3.22 -19.35 4.39
N SER A 169 2.26 -20.16 4.84
CA SER A 169 1.68 -21.25 4.06
C SER A 169 0.34 -20.89 3.43
N ASN A 170 -0.29 -19.79 3.85
CA ASN A 170 -1.62 -19.36 3.46
C ASN A 170 -1.67 -17.85 3.26
N GLY A 171 -2.71 -17.37 2.58
CA GLY A 171 -2.83 -15.95 2.25
C GLY A 171 -4.20 -15.38 2.63
N LEU A 172 -4.24 -14.06 2.83
CA LEU A 172 -5.47 -13.28 2.79
C LEU A 172 -5.21 -12.05 1.91
N LEU A 173 -5.92 -11.94 0.79
CA LEU A 173 -5.89 -10.76 -0.05
C LEU A 173 -6.94 -9.77 0.44
N VAL A 174 -6.50 -8.57 0.80
CA VAL A 174 -7.34 -7.43 1.17
C VAL A 174 -7.43 -6.53 -0.05
N VAL A 175 -8.64 -6.27 -0.54
CA VAL A 175 -8.90 -5.37 -1.67
C VAL A 175 -9.74 -4.20 -1.16
N ILE A 176 -9.20 -2.98 -1.24
CA ILE A 176 -9.83 -1.77 -0.73
C ILE A 176 -10.24 -0.91 -1.93
N HIS A 177 -11.55 -0.78 -2.13
CA HIS A 177 -12.14 -0.04 -3.25
C HIS A 177 -12.41 1.42 -2.88
N GLY A 178 -12.13 2.34 -3.79
CA GLY A 178 -12.23 3.78 -3.54
C GLY A 178 -11.13 4.26 -2.59
N SER A 179 -9.91 3.78 -2.76
CA SER A 179 -8.77 4.09 -1.90
C SER A 179 -7.55 4.50 -2.73
N ASP A 180 -6.68 5.27 -2.11
CA ASP A 180 -5.39 5.69 -2.64
C ASP A 180 -4.37 5.61 -1.51
N GLU A 181 -3.24 4.93 -1.76
CA GLU A 181 -2.19 4.79 -0.75
C GLU A 181 -1.05 5.79 -1.00
N HIS A 182 -0.62 5.98 -2.25
CA HIS A 182 0.55 6.76 -2.60
C HIS A 182 0.45 8.27 -2.32
N THR A 183 -0.74 8.85 -2.17
CA THR A 183 -0.90 10.29 -1.95
C THR A 183 -0.49 10.73 -0.53
N SER A 184 -0.84 9.94 0.49
CA SER A 184 -0.62 10.33 1.90
C SER A 184 0.28 9.38 2.67
N TYR A 185 0.30 8.09 2.33
CA TYR A 185 1.09 7.11 3.06
C TYR A 185 2.58 7.24 2.70
N SER A 186 3.43 7.26 3.72
CA SER A 186 4.90 7.35 3.58
C SER A 186 5.64 6.25 4.34
N GLY A 187 4.91 5.24 4.81
CA GLY A 187 5.48 4.13 5.57
C GLY A 187 5.98 2.98 4.68
N PRO A 188 6.39 1.86 5.30
CA PRO A 188 6.83 0.67 4.58
C PRO A 188 5.70 0.00 3.79
N TYR A 189 6.03 -0.54 2.61
CA TYR A 189 5.09 -1.34 1.80
C TYR A 189 5.24 -2.86 1.99
N ASP A 190 6.18 -3.30 2.83
CA ASP A 190 6.46 -4.70 3.16
C ASP A 190 6.82 -4.80 4.65
N PHE A 191 5.97 -5.47 5.42
CA PHE A 191 6.11 -5.71 6.85
C PHE A 191 6.40 -7.19 7.08
N LYS A 192 7.65 -7.54 7.35
CA LYS A 192 8.02 -8.86 7.88
C LYS A 192 7.83 -8.87 9.39
N THR A 193 6.65 -9.26 9.85
CA THR A 193 6.22 -9.11 11.25
C THR A 193 6.82 -10.15 12.19
N GLY A 194 7.00 -11.39 11.71
CA GLY A 194 7.46 -12.52 12.54
C GLY A 194 6.51 -12.89 13.69
N TYR A 195 5.23 -12.52 13.59
CA TYR A 195 4.22 -12.87 14.61
C TYR A 195 3.74 -14.32 14.43
N THR A 196 2.82 -14.78 15.28
CA THR A 196 2.38 -16.19 15.27
C THR A 196 1.47 -16.50 14.08
N GLY A 197 0.54 -15.62 13.75
CA GLY A 197 -0.47 -15.77 12.70
C GLY A 197 -0.15 -14.96 11.46
N LEU A 198 0.12 -13.66 11.62
CA LEU A 198 0.51 -12.75 10.54
C LEU A 198 2.02 -12.75 10.42
N LEU A 199 2.57 -13.34 9.35
CA LEU A 199 4.01 -13.47 9.13
C LEU A 199 4.57 -12.36 8.23
N GLU A 200 3.74 -11.88 7.30
CA GLU A 200 4.06 -10.80 6.39
C GLU A 200 2.81 -10.04 5.97
N ALA A 201 2.92 -8.73 5.79
CA ALA A 201 1.92 -7.93 5.10
C ALA A 201 2.63 -7.09 4.03
N ARG A 202 2.15 -7.11 2.78
CA ARG A 202 2.79 -6.38 1.69
C ARG A 202 1.77 -5.79 0.71
N GLN A 203 2.02 -4.56 0.26
CA GLN A 203 1.22 -3.92 -0.80
C GLN A 203 1.40 -4.68 -2.12
N MET A 204 0.28 -5.07 -2.73
CA MET A 204 0.21 -5.77 -4.02
C MET A 204 -0.16 -4.83 -5.17
N GLU A 205 -0.98 -3.81 -4.90
CA GLU A 205 -1.47 -2.87 -5.90
C GLU A 205 -1.88 -1.56 -5.23
N ASP A 206 -1.68 -0.44 -5.94
CA ASP A 206 -2.31 0.85 -5.70
C ASP A 206 -2.53 1.49 -7.08
N PHE A 207 -3.70 1.24 -7.67
CA PHE A 207 -4.02 1.66 -9.04
C PHE A 207 -5.52 1.88 -9.23
N GLU A 208 -5.90 2.90 -10.00
CA GLU A 208 -7.28 3.23 -10.37
C GLU A 208 -8.29 3.22 -9.20
N GLY A 209 -7.86 3.70 -8.03
CA GLY A 209 -8.71 3.75 -6.84
C GLY A 209 -8.86 2.42 -6.11
N THR A 210 -8.01 1.44 -6.42
CA THR A 210 -7.94 0.14 -5.73
C THR A 210 -6.59 0.00 -5.06
N VAL A 211 -6.60 -0.23 -3.75
CA VAL A 211 -5.42 -0.59 -2.97
C VAL A 211 -5.54 -2.06 -2.56
N GLN A 212 -4.51 -2.86 -2.81
CA GLN A 212 -4.47 -4.27 -2.42
C GLN A 212 -3.32 -4.57 -1.48
N TRP A 213 -3.61 -5.32 -0.42
CA TRP A 213 -2.63 -5.83 0.54
C TRP A 213 -2.70 -7.35 0.60
N GLY A 214 -1.56 -8.01 0.38
CA GLY A 214 -1.39 -9.43 0.60
C GLY A 214 -0.91 -9.68 2.03
N LEU A 215 -1.63 -10.53 2.77
CA LEU A 215 -1.23 -10.96 4.10
C LEU A 215 -0.76 -12.42 4.05
N GLY A 216 0.51 -12.65 4.34
CA GLY A 216 1.11 -13.97 4.48
C GLY A 216 0.87 -14.54 5.87
N LEU A 217 0.21 -15.69 5.94
CA LEU A 217 -0.30 -16.30 7.17
C LEU A 217 0.35 -17.65 7.45
N SER A 218 0.52 -17.98 8.73
CA SER A 218 1.10 -19.26 9.18
C SER A 218 0.16 -20.47 9.00
N ALA A 219 -1.14 -20.22 8.83
CA ALA A 219 -2.18 -21.24 8.72
C ALA A 219 -3.39 -20.67 7.95
N PRO A 220 -4.38 -21.50 7.55
CA PRO A 220 -5.62 -21.02 6.93
C PRO A 220 -6.27 -19.87 7.71
N ALA A 221 -6.71 -18.83 6.98
CA ALA A 221 -7.20 -17.60 7.57
C ALA A 221 -8.47 -17.83 8.41
N CYS A 222 -8.35 -17.68 9.72
CA CYS A 222 -9.45 -17.34 10.62
C CYS A 222 -9.29 -15.86 11.01
N TYR A 223 -10.16 -14.99 10.51
CA TYR A 223 -10.02 -13.55 10.67
C TYR A 223 -11.34 -12.89 11.07
N ARG A 224 -11.25 -11.68 11.60
CA ARG A 224 -12.35 -10.73 11.64
C ARG A 224 -11.87 -9.38 11.14
N ALA A 225 -12.76 -8.62 10.56
CA ALA A 225 -12.45 -7.26 10.13
C ALA A 225 -13.60 -6.33 10.43
N PHE A 226 -13.28 -5.08 10.72
CA PHE A 226 -14.25 -4.05 11.08
C PHE A 226 -13.64 -2.65 10.91
N PHE A 227 -14.50 -1.65 10.80
CA PHE A 227 -14.09 -0.25 10.83
C PHE A 227 -14.15 0.31 12.25
N LEU A 228 -13.20 1.18 12.57
CA LEU A 228 -13.26 2.11 13.71
C LEU A 228 -13.31 3.53 13.15
N THR A 229 -13.92 4.43 13.91
CA THR A 229 -13.97 5.88 13.59
C THR A 229 -13.08 6.67 14.55
N ASN A 230 -12.80 7.93 14.18
CA ASN A 230 -12.03 8.90 14.99
C ASN A 230 -10.63 8.42 15.44
N PRO A 231 -9.67 8.17 14.53
CA PRO A 231 -9.74 8.28 13.07
C PRO A 231 -10.33 7.02 12.40
N SER A 232 -10.75 7.16 11.14
CA SER A 232 -11.24 6.05 10.30
C SER A 232 -10.15 5.01 10.11
N ARG A 233 -10.42 3.75 10.48
CA ARG A 233 -9.44 2.66 10.45
C ARG A 233 -10.11 1.36 10.03
N LEU A 234 -9.57 0.70 9.01
CA LEU A 234 -9.82 -0.72 8.77
C LEU A 234 -8.94 -1.53 9.71
N VAL A 235 -9.56 -2.35 10.55
CA VAL A 235 -8.88 -3.28 11.45
C VAL A 235 -9.12 -4.69 10.96
N ILE A 236 -8.05 -5.47 10.83
CA ILE A 236 -8.10 -6.89 10.48
C ILE A 236 -7.34 -7.65 11.56
N ASP A 237 -8.04 -8.53 12.25
CA ASP A 237 -7.46 -9.44 13.24
C ASP A 237 -7.34 -10.84 12.64
N ILE A 238 -6.15 -11.41 12.72
CA ILE A 238 -5.84 -12.78 12.34
C ILE A 238 -5.75 -13.62 13.62
N GLN A 239 -6.65 -14.59 13.77
CA GLN A 239 -6.66 -15.45 14.94
C GLN A 239 -5.38 -16.26 15.03
N THR A 240 -4.82 -16.37 16.23
CA THR A 240 -3.64 -17.21 16.51
C THR A 240 -4.05 -18.30 17.49
N THR A 241 -3.71 -19.55 17.20
CA THR A 241 -3.74 -20.60 18.21
C THR A 241 -2.64 -20.31 19.22
N SER A 242 -3.01 -20.24 20.50
CA SER A 242 -2.09 -19.99 21.61
C SER A 242 -1.22 -21.22 21.88
#